data_AF-A0A3C0N5U7-F1
#
_entry.id   AF-A0A3C0N5U7-F1
#
_cell.length_a   1.000
_cell.length_b   1.000
_cell.length_c   1.000
_cell.angle_alpha   90.00
_cell.angle_beta   90.00
_cell.angle_gamma   90.00
#
_symmetry.space_group_name_H-M   'P 1'
#
loop_
_entity.id
_entity.type
_entity.pdbx_description
1 polymer ?
#
loop_
_entity_poly.entity_id
_entity_poly.type
_entity_poly.pdbx_seq_one_letter_code
_entity_poly.pdbx_strand_id
1 'polypeptide(L)' 'MSSDNYYKVGGSLEYQHPTYVVRKADYELYEGLHKGEFCYVLNSRQMGKSSLRVQMMKKLKEQGI' A
#
# COMPACT_ATOMS: atom_id res chain seq x y z
N MET A 1 -23.88 10.07 10.57
CA MET A 1 -23.05 8.85 10.58
C MET A 1 -22.86 8.46 9.14
N SER A 2 -21.81 8.97 8.50
CA SER A 2 -21.54 8.70 7.09
C SER A 2 -21.12 7.24 6.93
N SER A 3 -21.95 6.49 6.22
CA SER A 3 -21.67 5.16 5.69
C SER A 3 -20.66 5.24 4.53
N ASP A 4 -19.54 5.93 4.73
CA ASP A 4 -18.58 6.16 3.66
C ASP A 4 -17.47 5.11 3.71
N ASN A 5 -17.55 4.16 2.77
CA ASN A 5 -16.45 3.29 2.31
C ASN A 5 -15.82 2.33 3.33
N TYR A 6 -16.60 1.70 4.22
CA TYR A 6 -16.07 0.55 4.97
C TYR A 6 -15.51 -0.54 4.02
N TYR A 7 -16.25 -0.86 2.96
CA TYR A 7 -15.87 -1.88 2.00
C TYR A 7 -15.73 -1.29 0.59
N LYS A 8 -14.66 -1.67 -0.11
CA LYS A 8 -14.37 -1.23 -1.48
C LYS A 8 -14.19 -2.44 -2.39
N VAL A 9 -14.96 -2.51 -3.46
CA VAL A 9 -14.83 -3.52 -4.52
C VAL A 9 -13.91 -2.99 -5.61
N GLY A 10 -12.83 -3.72 -5.88
CA GLY A 10 -11.87 -3.36 -6.93
C GLY A 10 -11.06 -2.09 -6.62
N GLY A 11 -10.18 -1.74 -7.57
CA GLY A 11 -9.26 -0.62 -7.42
C GLY A 11 -8.25 -0.81 -6.30
N SER A 12 -7.71 0.30 -5.78
CA SER A 12 -6.84 0.33 -4.60
C SER A 12 -7.54 0.97 -3.41
N LEU A 13 -7.16 0.52 -2.23
CA LEU A 13 -7.47 1.18 -0.97
C LEU A 13 -6.60 2.44 -0.84
N GLU A 14 -7.19 3.48 -0.26
CA GLU A 14 -6.50 4.73 0.03
C GLU A 14 -5.50 4.57 1.18
N TYR A 15 -4.65 5.58 1.38
CA TYR A 15 -3.70 5.59 2.50
C TYR A 15 -4.45 5.46 3.82
N GLN A 16 -4.01 4.52 4.67
CA GLN A 16 -4.64 4.23 5.97
C GLN A 16 -6.16 3.94 5.90
N HIS A 17 -6.65 3.43 4.77
CA HIS A 17 -8.04 2.98 4.66
C HIS A 17 -8.37 2.00 5.80
N PRO A 18 -9.54 2.10 6.46
CA PRO A 18 -9.85 1.34 7.68
C PRO A 18 -9.82 -0.19 7.51
N THR A 19 -9.94 -0.68 6.27
CA THR A 19 -9.87 -2.11 5.93
C THR A 19 -8.55 -2.53 5.29
N TYR A 20 -7.55 -1.65 5.25
CA TYR A 20 -6.20 -2.04 4.86
C TYR A 20 -5.55 -2.85 5.99
N VAL A 21 -5.04 -4.03 5.65
CA VAL A 21 -4.27 -4.87 6.57
C VAL A 21 -2.81 -4.82 6.16
N VAL A 22 -1.94 -4.49 7.10
CA VAL A 22 -0.48 -4.52 6.90
C VAL A 22 -0.04 -5.97 6.70
N ARG A 23 0.77 -6.21 5.67
CA ARG A 23 1.26 -7.53 5.29
C ARG A 23 2.78 -7.56 5.38
N LYS A 24 3.36 -8.76 5.27
CA LYS A 24 4.82 -8.94 5.18
C LYS A 24 5.45 -8.08 4.07
N ALA A 25 4.78 -7.99 2.92
CA ALA A 25 5.24 -7.20 1.78
C ALA A 25 5.35 -5.69 2.05
N ASP A 26 4.60 -5.14 3.01
CA ASP A 26 4.75 -3.73 3.42
C ASP A 26 6.13 -3.48 4.02
N TYR A 27 6.60 -4.39 4.87
CA TYR A 27 7.92 -4.28 5.48
C TYR A 27 9.03 -4.51 4.46
N GLU A 28 8.93 -5.58 3.66
CA GLU A 28 9.93 -5.91 2.65
C GLU A 28 10.09 -4.79 1.61
N LEU A 29 8.98 -4.23 1.13
CA LEU A 29 9.01 -3.14 0.18
C LEU A 29 9.57 -1.86 0.81
N TYR A 30 9.24 -1.56 2.07
CA TYR A 30 9.78 -0.40 2.76
C TYR A 30 11.29 -0.51 2.91
N GLU A 31 11.78 -1.65 3.39
CA GLU A 31 13.21 -1.87 3.60
C GLU A 31 14.01 -1.81 2.29
N GLY A 32 13.52 -2.45 1.23
CA GLY A 32 14.18 -2.41 -0.08
C GLY A 32 14.24 -0.98 -0.64
N LEU A 33 13.12 -0.26 -0.63
CA LEU A 33 13.09 1.12 -1.12
C LEU A 33 13.93 2.07 -0.25
N HIS A 34 13.93 1.88 1.07
CA HIS A 34 14.75 2.68 1.98
C HIS A 34 16.27 2.46 1.76
N LYS A 35 16.66 1.28 1.26
CA LYS A 35 18.03 0.99 0.83
C LYS A 35 18.36 1.51 -0.58
N GLY A 36 17.41 2.13 -1.27
CA GLY A 36 17.57 2.57 -2.66
C GLY A 36 17.51 1.45 -3.69
N GLU A 37 16.97 0.27 -3.31
CA GLU A 37 16.81 -0.85 -4.23
C GLU A 37 15.63 -0.64 -5.19
N PHE A 38 15.76 -1.14 -6.42
CA PHE A 38 14.66 -1.16 -7.37
C PHE A 38 13.75 -2.36 -7.11
N CYS A 39 12.60 -2.12 -6.47
CA CYS A 39 11.67 -3.19 -6.06
C CYS A 39 10.54 -3.43 -7.07
N TYR A 40 10.23 -4.70 -7.33
CA TYR A 40 9.08 -5.10 -8.15
C TYR A 40 7.90 -5.55 -7.27
N VAL A 41 6.69 -5.06 -7.56
CA VAL A 41 5.45 -5.50 -6.89
C VAL A 41 4.61 -6.34 -7.86
N LEU A 42 4.88 -7.64 -7.91
CA LEU A 42 4.26 -8.58 -8.84
C LEU A 42 3.36 -9.57 -8.11
N ASN A 43 2.08 -9.60 -8.49
CA ASN A 43 1.11 -10.58 -7.99
C ASN A 43 -0.10 -10.66 -8.95
N SER A 44 -0.95 -11.66 -8.75
CA SER A 44 -2.23 -11.83 -9.44
C SER A 44 -3.16 -10.62 -9.32
N ARG A 45 -4.20 -10.58 -10.15
CA ARG A 45 -5.22 -9.52 -10.13
C ARG A 45 -5.90 -9.47 -8.76
N GLN A 46 -6.29 -8.25 -8.35
CA GLN A 46 -7.05 -8.00 -7.11
C GLN A 46 -6.38 -8.42 -5.77
N MET A 47 -5.07 -8.73 -5.76
CA MET A 47 -4.32 -9.07 -4.54
C MET A 47 -3.86 -7.87 -3.70
N GLY A 48 -4.32 -6.65 -4.02
CA GLY A 48 -3.96 -5.44 -3.28
C GLY A 48 -2.59 -4.83 -3.61
N LYS A 49 -1.95 -5.23 -4.71
CA LYS A 49 -0.67 -4.66 -5.17
C LYS A 49 -0.70 -3.13 -5.33
N SER A 50 -1.79 -2.59 -5.88
CA SER A 50 -1.95 -1.15 -6.04
C SER A 50 -2.14 -0.45 -4.69
N SER A 51 -2.83 -1.09 -3.75
CA SER A 51 -3.01 -0.57 -2.39
C SER A 51 -1.68 -0.53 -1.63
N LEU A 52 -0.85 -1.58 -1.74
CA LEU A 52 0.50 -1.61 -1.16
C LEU A 52 1.35 -0.44 -1.67
N ARG A 53 1.32 -0.18 -2.98
CA ARG A 53 2.01 0.97 -3.58
C ARG A 53 1.51 2.30 -3.01
N VAL A 54 0.19 2.47 -2.85
CA VAL A 54 -0.39 3.69 -2.27
C VAL A 54 0.10 3.92 -0.83
N GLN A 55 0.13 2.87 0.00
CA GLN A 55 0.67 2.97 1.36
C GLN A 55 2.14 3.41 1.34
N MET A 56 2.94 2.75 0.51
CA MET A 56 4.37 2.98 0.48
C MET A 56 4.74 4.37 -0.04
N MET A 57 4.12 4.80 -1.15
CA MET A 57 4.40 6.11 -1.74
C MET A 57 4.07 7.25 -0.77
N LYS A 58 2.96 7.15 -0.03
CA LYS A 58 2.59 8.16 0.96
C LYS A 58 3.55 8.17 2.14
N LYS A 59 3.85 7.00 2.69
CA LYS A 59 4.78 6.84 3.82
C LYS A 59 6.19 7.36 3.51
N LEU A 60 6.75 7.02 2.35
CA LEU A 60 8.09 7.47 1.96
C LEU A 60 8.12 8.98 1.68
N LYS A 61 7.10 9.52 0.98
CA LYS A 61 6.98 10.96 0.74
C LYS A 61 6.89 11.77 2.03
N GLU A 62 6.19 11.26 3.05
CA GLU A 62 6.13 11.87 4.39
C GLU A 62 7.49 11.89 5.10
N GLN A 63 8.39 10.98 4.75
CA GLN A 63 9.77 10.92 5.26
C GLN A 63 10.78 11.70 4.41
N GLY A 64 10.33 12.32 3.29
CA GLY A 64 11.21 13.04 2.37
C GLY A 64 12.04 12.13 1.45
N ILE A 65 11.61 10.88 1.27
CA ILE A 65 12.15 9.91 0.29
C ILE A 65 11.22 9.91 -0.93
#